data_AF-A0A7W0H0H9-F1
#
_entry.id   AF-A0A7W0H0H9-F1
#
_cell.length_a   1.000
_cell.length_b   1.000
_cell.length_c   1.000
_cell.angle_alpha   90.00
_cell.angle_beta   90.00
_cell.angle_gamma   90.00
#
_symmetry.space_group_name_H-M   'P 1'
#
loop_
_entity.id
_entity.type
_entity.pdbx_description
1 polymer ?
#
loop_
_entity_poly.entity_id
_entity_poly.type
_entity_poly.pdbx_seq_one_letter_code
_entity_poly.pdbx_strand_id
1 'polypeptide(L)'
;MNVEIVRRGFEMFNARAVEELVALCDPECEWLPFRAQLEGIVYRGHEGIRQFVRDMDEDWQVFRIDPIEFHEHDDRVGVIGHVNALGRARAWRSTRSPASSSGCVPGGS
;
A
#
# COMPACT_ATOMS: atom_id res chain seq x y z
N MET A 1 -14.63 -7.07 -22.18
CA MET A 1 -14.10 -8.18 -21.37
C MET A 1 -13.50 -7.57 -20.12
N ASN A 2 -13.94 -8.00 -18.94
CA ASN A 2 -13.57 -7.34 -17.69
C ASN A 2 -12.08 -7.49 -17.40
N VAL A 3 -11.46 -8.58 -17.87
CA VAL A 3 -10.03 -8.85 -17.77
C VAL A 3 -9.16 -7.75 -18.39
N GLU A 4 -9.52 -7.26 -19.58
CA GLU A 4 -8.73 -6.24 -20.28
C GLU A 4 -8.75 -4.90 -19.54
N ILE A 5 -9.89 -4.56 -18.91
CA ILE A 5 -10.01 -3.39 -18.04
C ILE A 5 -9.08 -3.55 -16.83
N VAL A 6 -9.14 -4.70 -16.16
CA VAL A 6 -8.29 -4.95 -14.97
C VAL A 6 -6.80 -4.95 -15.34
N ARG A 7 -6.43 -5.55 -16.48
CA ARG A 7 -5.05 -5.55 -16.99
C ARG A 7 -4.53 -4.13 -17.19
N ARG A 8 -5.30 -3.27 -17.87
CA ARG A 8 -4.96 -1.85 -18.06
C ARG A 8 -4.88 -1.08 -16.75
N GLY A 9 -5.74 -1.40 -15.78
CA GLY A 9 -5.68 -0.84 -14.43
C GLY A 9 -4.33 -1.10 -13.75
N PHE A 10 -3.82 -2.33 -13.82
CA PHE A 10 -2.49 -2.65 -13.29
C PHE A 10 -1.36 -1.92 -14.03
N GLU A 11 -1.44 -1.78 -15.35
CA GLU A 11 -0.47 -1.02 -16.13
C GLU A 11 -0.41 0.45 -15.69
N MET A 12 -1.57 1.10 -15.58
CA MET A 12 -1.69 2.49 -15.13
C MET A 12 -1.20 2.67 -13.69
N PHE A 13 -1.55 1.75 -12.79
CA PHE A 13 -1.08 1.74 -11.41
C PHE A 13 0.46 1.64 -11.33
N ASN A 14 1.05 0.69 -12.07
CA ASN A 14 2.49 0.49 -12.12
C ASN A 14 3.24 1.65 -12.79
N ALA A 15 2.62 2.33 -13.75
CA ALA A 15 3.16 3.51 -14.42
C ALA A 15 2.95 4.81 -13.63
N ARG A 16 2.24 4.76 -12.49
CA ARG A 16 1.80 5.95 -11.72
C ARG A 16 0.95 6.92 -12.54
N ALA A 17 0.21 6.40 -13.51
CA ALA A 17 -0.78 7.15 -14.30
C ALA A 17 -2.10 7.24 -13.52
N VAL A 18 -2.08 7.95 -12.38
CA VAL A 18 -3.20 7.97 -11.41
C VAL A 18 -4.50 8.48 -12.02
N GLU A 19 -4.45 9.54 -12.83
CA GLU A 19 -5.65 10.11 -13.41
C GLU A 19 -6.28 9.19 -14.48
N GLU A 20 -5.45 8.44 -15.22
CA GLU A 20 -5.94 7.43 -16.16
C GLU A 20 -6.58 6.24 -15.42
N LEU A 21 -5.96 5.82 -14.32
CA LEU A 21 -6.50 4.78 -13.45
C LEU A 21 -7.85 5.18 -12.85
N VAL A 22 -7.95 6.42 -12.36
CA VAL A 22 -9.20 6.98 -11.82
C VAL A 22 -10.30 7.00 -12.88
N ALA A 23 -10.00 7.44 -14.10
CA ALA A 23 -10.95 7.48 -15.20
C ALA A 23 -11.44 6.08 -15.64
N LEU A 24 -10.67 5.04 -15.34
CA LEU A 24 -11.02 3.65 -15.63
C LEU A 24 -11.99 3.06 -14.58
N CYS A 25 -12.04 3.62 -13.37
CA CYS A 25 -12.83 3.11 -12.26
C CYS A 25 -14.20 3.77 -12.13
N ASP A 26 -15.16 3.02 -11.60
CA ASP A 26 -16.47 3.53 -11.23
C ASP A 26 -16.34 4.66 -10.18
N PRO A 27 -17.11 5.76 -10.28
CA PRO A 27 -17.07 6.85 -9.30
C PRO A 27 -17.33 6.42 -7.84
N GLU A 28 -18.06 5.33 -7.64
CA GLU A 28 -18.40 4.76 -6.34
C GLU A 28 -17.57 3.52 -5.99
N CYS A 29 -16.50 3.22 -6.74
CA CYS A 29 -15.68 2.05 -6.49
C CYS A 29 -15.05 2.05 -5.10
N GLU A 30 -14.92 0.87 -4.48
CA GLU A 30 -14.22 0.71 -3.21
C GLU A 30 -12.92 -0.06 -3.43
N TRP A 31 -11.81 0.50 -2.95
CA TRP A 31 -10.50 -0.13 -2.98
C TRP A 31 -10.13 -0.64 -1.59
N LEU A 32 -9.86 -1.94 -1.51
CA LEU A 32 -9.54 -2.68 -0.28
C LEU A 32 -8.15 -3.31 -0.38
N PRO A 33 -7.06 -2.53 -0.21
CA PRO A 33 -5.70 -3.07 -0.19
C PRO A 33 -5.55 -4.17 0.87
N PHE A 34 -4.74 -5.19 0.59
CA PHE A 34 -4.53 -6.32 1.50
C PHE A 34 -4.08 -5.90 2.91
N ARG A 35 -3.26 -4.85 3.04
CA ARG A 35 -2.89 -4.24 4.33
C ARG A 35 -4.04 -3.46 4.96
N ALA A 36 -4.78 -2.69 4.16
CA ALA A 36 -5.90 -1.87 4.62
C ALA A 36 -7.05 -2.72 5.19
N GLN A 37 -7.24 -3.96 4.72
CA GLN A 37 -8.20 -4.90 5.33
C GLN A 37 -7.84 -5.27 6.78
N LEU A 38 -6.55 -5.29 7.15
CA LEU A 38 -6.10 -5.53 8.53
C LEU A 38 -6.28 -4.28 9.41
N GLU A 39 -6.26 -3.09 8.80
CA GLU A 39 -6.39 -1.78 9.47
C GLU A 39 -7.82 -1.21 9.39
N GLY A 40 -8.75 -1.88 8.69
CA GLY A 40 -10.13 -1.44 8.49
C GLY A 40 -10.30 -0.23 7.56
N ILE A 41 -9.29 0.11 6.76
CA ILE A 41 -9.31 1.28 5.87
C ILE A 41 -9.93 0.90 4.53
N VAL A 42 -10.90 1.71 4.07
CA VAL A 42 -11.54 1.57 2.77
C VAL A 42 -11.38 2.88 2.00
N TYR A 43 -10.77 2.80 0.82
CA TYR A 43 -10.60 3.95 -0.06
C TYR A 43 -11.79 4.00 -1.03
N ARG A 44 -12.61 5.07 -0.94
CA ARG A 44 -13.87 5.17 -1.67
C ARG A 44 -13.82 6.17 -2.81
N GLY A 45 -14.35 5.75 -3.95
CA GLY A 45 -14.45 6.52 -5.17
C GLY A 45 -13.10 7.00 -5.69
N HIS A 46 -13.18 7.94 -6.63
CA HIS A 46 -12.01 8.51 -7.31
C HIS A 46 -11.01 9.16 -6.34
N GLU A 47 -11.51 9.91 -5.35
CA GLU A 47 -10.64 10.51 -4.32
C GLU A 47 -9.94 9.46 -3.46
N GLY A 48 -10.63 8.35 -3.16
CA GLY A 48 -10.04 7.21 -2.48
C GLY A 48 -8.86 6.62 -3.25
N ILE A 49 -8.99 6.43 -4.57
CA ILE A 49 -7.90 5.93 -5.41
C ILE A 49 -6.69 6.88 -5.36
N ARG A 50 -6.93 8.19 -5.52
CA ARG A 50 -5.86 9.19 -5.45
C ARG A 50 -5.16 9.17 -4.10
N GLN A 51 -5.92 9.05 -3.00
CA GLN A 51 -5.35 8.94 -1.66
C GLN A 51 -4.52 7.67 -1.50
N PHE A 52 -5.05 6.52 -1.96
CA PHE A 52 -4.33 5.25 -1.89
C PHE A 52 -2.98 5.31 -2.59
N VAL A 53 -2.91 5.89 -3.80
CA VAL A 53 -1.63 6.00 -4.52
C VAL A 53 -0.66 6.94 -3.80
N ARG A 54 -1.15 8.05 -3.21
CA ARG A 54 -0.31 8.93 -2.38
C ARG A 54 0.28 8.19 -1.19
N ASP A 55 -0.54 7.48 -0.43
CA ASP A 55 -0.09 6.70 0.74
C ASP A 55 0.96 5.64 0.32
N MET A 56 0.72 4.97 -0.81
CA MET A 56 1.66 4.02 -1.39
C MET A 56 3.02 4.66 -1.72
N ASP A 57 3.02 5.84 -2.34
CA ASP A 57 4.26 6.52 -2.70
C ASP A 57 5.01 7.08 -1.48
N GLU A 58 4.30 7.46 -0.41
CA GLU A 58 4.91 7.89 0.85
C GLU A 58 5.63 6.74 1.57
N ASP A 59 5.02 5.56 1.63
CA ASP A 59 5.55 4.44 2.40
C ASP A 59 6.53 3.55 1.61
N TRP A 60 6.41 3.49 0.29
CA TRP A 60 7.16 2.57 -0.54
C TRP A 60 8.05 3.29 -1.54
N GLN A 61 9.33 2.92 -1.57
CA GLN A 61 10.26 3.34 -2.60
C GLN A 61 9.96 2.64 -3.92
N VAL A 62 9.61 1.35 -3.86
CA VAL A 62 9.13 0.55 -4.98
C VAL A 62 7.84 -0.13 -4.54
N PHE A 63 6.80 -0.03 -5.36
CA PHE A 63 5.60 -0.83 -5.20
C PHE A 63 5.01 -1.12 -6.57
N ARG A 64 5.20 -2.35 -7.04
CA ARG A 64 4.77 -2.85 -8.35
C ARG A 64 4.01 -4.15 -8.17
N ILE A 65 2.96 -4.32 -8.96
CA ILE A 65 2.20 -5.56 -9.03
C ILE A 65 2.48 -6.15 -10.41
N ASP A 66 2.92 -7.40 -10.46
CA ASP A 66 3.16 -8.13 -11.70
C ASP A 66 2.07 -9.23 -11.83
N PRO A 67 0.95 -8.96 -12.54
CA PRO A 67 -0.10 -9.95 -12.76
C PRO A 67 0.40 -11.10 -13.63
N ILE A 68 0.03 -12.34 -13.27
CA ILE A 68 0.43 -13.56 -13.98
C ILE A 68 -0.79 -14.23 -14.59
N GLU A 69 -1.88 -14.34 -13.83
CA GLU A 69 -3.12 -14.98 -14.27
C GLU A 69 -4.33 -14.11 -13.98
N PHE A 70 -5.31 -14.16 -14.89
CA PHE A 70 -6.59 -13.49 -14.77
C PHE A 70 -7.70 -14.54 -14.92
N HIS A 71 -8.61 -14.59 -13.97
CA HIS A 71 -9.74 -15.51 -13.94
C HIS A 71 -11.03 -14.69 -13.95
N GLU A 72 -11.77 -14.72 -15.05
CA GLU A 72 -13.06 -14.03 -15.19
C GLU A 72 -14.20 -14.94 -14.72
N HIS A 73 -15.06 -14.43 -13.86
CA HIS A 73 -16.26 -15.10 -13.40
C HIS A 73 -17.38 -14.08 -13.22
N ASP A 74 -18.42 -14.17 -14.06
CA ASP A 74 -19.53 -13.22 -14.13
C ASP A 74 -19.06 -11.75 -14.24
N ASP A 75 -19.31 -10.94 -13.22
CA ASP A 75 -18.96 -9.53 -13.10
C ASP A 75 -17.61 -9.30 -12.39
N ARG A 76 -16.86 -10.37 -12.10
CA ARG A 76 -15.63 -10.33 -11.31
C ARG A 76 -14.43 -10.86 -12.08
N VAL A 77 -13.28 -10.31 -11.74
CA VAL A 77 -11.98 -10.78 -12.24
C VAL A 77 -11.07 -11.00 -11.04
N GLY A 78 -10.66 -12.25 -10.84
CA GLY A 78 -9.61 -12.62 -9.90
C GLY A 78 -8.25 -12.53 -10.58
N VAL A 79 -7.25 -12.02 -9.86
CA VAL A 79 -5.89 -11.87 -10.39
C VAL A 79 -4.88 -12.50 -9.44
N ILE A 80 -4.03 -13.35 -10.00
CA ILE A 80 -2.90 -13.98 -9.30
C ILE A 80 -1.62 -13.36 -9.86
N GLY A 81 -0.73 -12.92 -8.97
CA GLY A 81 0.51 -12.26 -9.37
C GLY A 81 1.47 -12.05 -8.22
N HIS A 82 2.58 -11.37 -8.50
CA HIS A 82 3.58 -11.01 -7.51
C HIS A 82 3.51 -9.53 -7.15
N VAL A 83 3.83 -9.23 -5.90
CA VAL A 83 4.01 -7.85 -5.42
C VAL A 83 5.49 -7.63 -5.14
N ASN A 84 6.10 -6.70 -5.85
CA ASN A 84 7.46 -6.25 -5.58
C ASN A 84 7.40 -4.92 -4.81
N ALA A 85 7.73 -4.99 -3.52
CA ALA A 85 7.61 -3.87 -2.61
C ALA A 85 8.92 -3.63 -1.84
N LEU A 86 9.44 -2.41 -1.91
CA LEU A 86 10.59 -1.94 -1.13
C LEU A 86 10.16 -0.75 -0.29
N GLY A 87 10.12 -0.93 1.03
CA GLY A 87 9.69 0.12 1.96
C GLY A 87 10.71 1.25 2.06
N ARG A 88 10.26 2.49 2.27
CA ARG A 88 11.16 3.58 2.63
C ARG A 88 11.59 3.41 4.08
N ALA A 89 12.90 3.31 4.33
CA ALA A 89 13.42 3.36 5.69
C ALA A 89 13.15 4.76 6.26
N ARG A 90 12.17 4.89 7.17
CA ARG A 90 12.03 6.10 7.99
C ARG A 90 13.22 6.08 8.94
N ALA A 91 14.20 6.96 8.71
CA ALA A 91 15.35 7.10 9.59
C ALA A 91 14.85 7.48 10.99
N TRP A 92 14.79 6.50 11.90
CA TRP A 92 14.64 6.73 13.32
C TRP A 92 15.84 7.58 13.77
N ARG A 93 15.60 8.86 14.06
CA ARG A 93 16.57 9.67 14.81
C ARG A 93 16.62 9.09 16.21
N SER A 94 17.62 8.24 16.48
CA SER A 94 17.95 7.88 17.85
C SER A 94 18.49 9.13 18.54
N THR A 95 17.64 9.88 19.24
CA THR A 95 18.11 10.81 20.25
C THR A 95 18.66 9.97 21.39
N ARG A 96 19.98 9.81 21.43
CA ARG A 96 20.67 9.16 22.55
C ARG A 96 20.64 10.15 23.71
N SER A 97 19.63 10.07 24.56
CA SER A 97 19.64 10.78 25.85
C SER A 97 20.61 10.07 26.78
N PRO A 98 21.56 10.76 27.44
CA PRO A 98 22.36 10.13 28.48
C PRO A 98 21.47 9.85 29.70
N ALA A 99 21.25 8.58 30.01
CA ALA A 99 20.69 8.18 31.28
C ALA A 99 21.82 8.09 32.31
N SER A 100 21.89 9.03 33.26
CA SER A 100 22.69 8.86 34.47
C SER A 100 21.92 7.96 35.44
N SER A 101 22.38 6.73 35.63
CA SER A 101 21.91 5.87 36.72
C SER A 101 22.80 6.07 37.94
N SER A 102 22.27 6.71 38.99
CA SER A 102 22.88 6.67 40.33
C SER A 102 22.63 5.29 40.93
N GLY A 103 23.68 4.45 41.01
CA GLY A 103 23.60 3.14 41.68
C GLY A 103 23.66 3.31 43.20
N CYS A 104 22.62 2.87 43.90
CA CYS A 104 22.72 2.59 45.34
C CYS A 104 23.54 1.31 45.53
N VAL A 105 24.65 1.40 46.28
CA VAL A 105 25.40 0.25 46.76
C VAL A 105 24.70 -0.29 48.01
N PRO A 106 24.39 -1.59 48.14
CA PRO A 106 23.91 -2.13 49.40
C PRO A 106 25.10 -2.30 50.33
N GLY A 107 25.19 -1.46 51.37
CA GLY A 107 26.13 -1.62 52.47
C GLY A 107 25.69 -2.79 53.35
N GLY A 108 26.50 -3.84 53.41
CA GLY A 108 26.34 -4.96 54.32
C GLY A 108 27.11 -4.77 55.62
N SER A 109 26.63 -5.50 56.63
CA SER A 109 27.10 -5.68 58.02
C SER A 109 26.70 -4.59 59.02
#